data_AF-A0A0X8JMI0-F1
#
_entry.id   AF-A0A0X8JMI0-F1
#
_cell.length_a   1.000
_cell.length_b   1.000
_cell.length_c   1.000
_cell.angle_alpha   90.00
_cell.angle_beta   90.00
_cell.angle_gamma   90.00
#
_symmetry.space_group_name_H-M   'P 1'
#
loop_
_entity.id
_entity.type
_entity.pdbx_description
1 polymer ?
#
loop_
_entity_poly.entity_id
_entity_poly.type
_entity_poly.pdbx_seq_one_letter_code
_entity_poly.pdbx_strand_id
1 'polypeptide(L)'
;MRNGTTLLLLAAMALAGAACLTSWGAGSASAASLEPTDSGAPSAMVIFPVGEKPNPKGAAMKPVVFNHLVHEKKVENCESCHHTGDTVACTTCHTVEGKAEGNFITLERAMHAPKIAKRAKGNTPQSCVSCHEQQLKRRECAGCHVLVKPVRNDAWCAVCHTVAPSMTKEQMQQGIAGDLPAEQNEELAAETVLAKKPVPYLSPMMAPYKVVIDALAKKYEPSVFTHRRHVNSLMERIKDDKLAQAFHTKPETLCSACHHNSPLSATPPKCSSCHTTSIDPKNPDRPRLKAAYHLQCMGCHKAMKVGRPKNTDCTTCHKQRAPQRAD
;
A
#
# COMPACT_ATOMS: atom_id res chain seq x y z
N MET A 1 -59.75 40.63 -28.02
CA MET A 1 -59.05 40.49 -29.31
C MET A 1 -58.96 41.86 -29.96
N ARG A 2 -57.82 42.53 -29.81
CA ARG A 2 -57.45 43.79 -30.48
C ARG A 2 -55.95 44.02 -30.29
N ASN A 3 -55.27 44.19 -31.42
CA ASN A 3 -54.05 44.96 -31.77
C ASN A 3 -53.35 45.69 -30.60
N GLY A 4 -52.03 45.86 -30.53
CA GLY A 4 -50.94 45.77 -31.49
C GLY A 4 -49.80 46.70 -31.04
N THR A 5 -48.57 46.38 -31.47
CA THR A 5 -47.41 47.27 -31.71
C THR A 5 -46.78 48.16 -30.61
N THR A 6 -45.55 47.76 -30.23
CA THR A 6 -44.27 48.54 -30.27
C THR A 6 -44.20 49.97 -29.71
N LEU A 7 -43.26 50.25 -28.78
CA LEU A 7 -41.91 50.80 -29.05
C LEU A 7 -41.17 51.16 -27.74
N LEU A 8 -39.84 51.02 -27.76
CA LEU A 8 -38.86 51.47 -26.75
C LEU A 8 -38.98 52.98 -26.42
N LEU A 9 -38.60 53.37 -25.19
CA LEU A 9 -37.78 54.55 -24.92
C LEU A 9 -37.05 54.47 -23.57
N LEU A 10 -35.82 54.98 -23.60
CA LEU A 10 -34.76 55.01 -22.58
C LEU A 10 -34.92 56.14 -21.55
N ALA A 11 -34.13 56.00 -20.47
CA ALA A 11 -33.61 57.04 -19.54
C ALA A 11 -34.58 57.53 -18.44
N ALA A 12 -34.20 57.88 -17.22
CA ALA A 12 -32.99 57.77 -16.39
C ALA A 12 -33.37 58.29 -14.97
N MET A 13 -32.49 58.11 -13.97
CA MET A 13 -32.46 58.82 -12.66
C MET A 13 -33.55 58.40 -11.62
N ALA A 14 -33.32 58.30 -10.32
CA ALA A 14 -32.21 58.67 -9.45
C ALA A 14 -32.17 57.81 -8.18
N LEU A 15 -30.95 57.62 -7.69
CA LEU A 15 -30.48 57.44 -6.31
C LEU A 15 -31.52 57.49 -5.17
N ALA A 16 -31.60 56.39 -4.42
CA ALA A 16 -31.69 56.44 -2.95
C ALA A 16 -30.90 55.25 -2.38
N GLY A 17 -29.69 55.54 -1.91
CA GLY A 17 -28.84 54.59 -1.21
C GLY A 17 -29.40 54.30 0.18
N ALA A 18 -29.76 53.04 0.42
CA ALA A 18 -29.91 52.49 1.75
C ALA A 18 -28.79 51.46 1.95
N ALA A 19 -27.83 51.81 2.79
CA ALA A 19 -26.77 50.92 3.24
C ALA A 19 -27.37 49.80 4.10
N CYS A 20 -27.65 48.65 3.49
CA CYS A 20 -27.78 47.39 4.21
C CYS A 20 -26.41 46.73 4.25
N LEU A 21 -25.74 46.89 5.39
CA LEU A 21 -24.59 46.10 5.81
C LEU A 21 -25.00 44.61 5.82
N THR A 22 -24.69 43.89 4.75
CA THR A 22 -24.70 42.44 4.79
C THR A 22 -23.50 42.00 5.61
N SER A 23 -23.76 41.56 6.84
CA SER A 23 -22.84 40.74 7.60
C SER A 23 -22.50 39.51 6.75
N TRP A 24 -21.31 39.52 6.16
CA TRP A 24 -20.63 38.28 5.82
C TRP A 24 -20.35 37.58 7.14
N GLY A 25 -21.31 36.76 7.57
CA GLY A 25 -21.03 35.66 8.47
C GLY A 25 -19.91 34.87 7.83
N ALA A 26 -18.77 34.82 8.51
CA ALA A 26 -17.73 33.87 8.23
C ALA A 26 -18.40 32.49 8.21
N GLY A 27 -18.68 31.99 7.00
CA GLY A 27 -18.99 30.58 6.83
C GLY A 27 -17.79 29.85 7.38
N SER A 28 -17.97 29.19 8.53
CA SER A 28 -17.08 28.15 8.99
C SER A 28 -16.83 27.27 7.77
N ALA A 29 -15.61 27.30 7.25
CA ALA A 29 -15.23 26.38 6.21
C ALA A 29 -15.52 24.99 6.80
N SER A 30 -16.54 24.31 6.28
CA SER A 30 -16.82 22.94 6.67
C SER A 30 -15.51 22.20 6.51
N ALA A 31 -14.92 21.75 7.61
CA ALA A 31 -13.76 20.89 7.57
C ALA A 31 -14.08 19.77 6.56
N ALA A 32 -13.19 19.55 5.60
CA ALA A 32 -13.43 18.59 4.54
C ALA A 32 -13.74 17.23 5.18
N SER A 33 -15.00 16.81 5.11
CA SER A 33 -15.46 15.58 5.74
C SER A 33 -15.21 14.40 4.80
N LEU A 34 -14.80 13.28 5.37
CA LEU A 34 -14.69 12.03 4.63
C LEU A 34 -16.09 11.47 4.35
N GLU A 35 -16.21 10.67 3.29
CA GLU A 35 -17.45 9.95 2.98
C GLU A 35 -17.87 9.08 4.19
N PRO A 36 -19.15 9.13 4.62
CA PRO A 36 -19.65 8.29 5.71
C PRO A 36 -19.56 6.79 5.41
N THR A 37 -19.53 5.98 6.46
CA THR A 37 -19.56 4.51 6.40
C THR A 37 -20.99 3.99 6.35
N ASP A 38 -21.18 2.80 5.80
CA ASP A 38 -22.46 2.08 5.89
C ASP A 38 -22.64 1.46 7.29
N SER A 39 -21.54 1.18 7.98
CA SER A 39 -21.51 0.54 9.30
C SER A 39 -21.85 1.49 10.46
N GLY A 40 -21.82 2.81 10.23
CA GLY A 40 -21.91 3.83 11.27
C GLY A 40 -20.63 4.03 12.07
N ALA A 41 -19.55 3.32 11.75
CA ALA A 41 -18.22 3.60 12.30
C ALA A 41 -17.65 4.91 11.75
N PRO A 42 -16.72 5.57 12.45
CA PRO A 42 -16.00 6.72 11.89
C PRO A 42 -15.33 6.36 10.55
N SER A 43 -15.46 7.22 9.53
CA SER A 43 -14.88 6.97 8.19
C SER A 43 -13.37 6.73 8.23
N ALA A 44 -12.68 7.49 9.07
CA ALA A 44 -11.32 7.23 9.48
C ALA A 44 -11.14 7.59 10.95
N MET A 45 -10.15 6.97 11.60
CA MET A 45 -9.87 7.17 13.01
C MET A 45 -8.38 7.06 13.31
N VAL A 46 -7.92 7.79 14.32
CA VAL A 46 -6.57 7.70 14.86
C VAL A 46 -6.53 6.62 15.96
N ILE A 47 -5.68 5.63 15.77
CA ILE A 47 -5.36 4.59 16.76
C ILE A 47 -4.12 5.04 17.53
N PHE A 48 -4.31 5.31 18.83
CA PHE A 48 -3.26 5.72 19.76
C PHE A 48 -2.65 4.52 20.51
N PRO A 49 -1.41 4.66 21.02
CA PRO A 49 -0.78 3.65 21.85
C PRO A 49 -1.30 3.72 23.29
N VAL A 50 -2.56 3.30 23.48
CA VAL A 50 -3.26 3.34 24.77
C VAL A 50 -2.65 2.36 25.78
N GLY A 51 -2.42 2.83 27.00
CA GLY A 51 -1.93 2.02 28.12
C GLY A 51 -2.00 2.77 29.45
N GLU A 52 -1.88 2.04 30.55
CA GLU A 52 -2.04 2.58 31.92
C GLU A 52 -0.77 3.23 32.46
N LYS A 53 0.41 2.86 31.91
CA LYS A 53 1.69 3.40 32.36
C LYS A 53 1.85 4.86 31.92
N PRO A 54 2.21 5.80 32.82
CA PRO A 54 2.41 7.20 32.45
C PRO A 54 3.43 7.36 31.31
N ASN A 55 3.04 8.09 30.26
CA ASN A 55 3.91 8.40 29.12
C ASN A 55 4.00 9.93 28.86
N PRO A 56 4.48 10.72 29.83
CA PRO A 56 4.46 12.18 29.76
C PRO A 56 5.33 12.76 28.64
N LYS A 57 6.30 11.98 28.14
CA LYS A 57 7.15 12.37 27.01
C LYS A 57 6.55 12.00 25.65
N GLY A 58 5.43 11.27 25.63
CA GLY A 58 4.84 10.73 24.40
C GLY A 58 5.81 9.81 23.65
N ALA A 59 6.63 9.06 24.38
CA ALA A 59 7.61 8.14 23.82
C ALA A 59 6.87 6.96 23.18
N ALA A 60 6.53 7.10 21.91
CA ALA A 60 5.82 6.09 21.12
C ALA A 60 6.08 6.29 19.63
N MET A 61 5.66 5.31 18.82
CA MET A 61 5.49 5.53 17.39
C MET A 61 4.45 6.63 17.16
N LYS A 62 4.50 7.28 15.99
CA LYS A 62 3.39 8.11 15.54
C LYS A 62 2.09 7.28 15.59
N PRO A 63 0.97 7.84 16.06
CA PRO A 63 -0.34 7.19 15.96
C PRO A 63 -0.66 6.77 14.53
N VAL A 64 -1.55 5.79 14.40
CA VAL A 64 -1.94 5.22 13.11
C VAL A 64 -3.29 5.78 12.70
N VAL A 65 -3.38 6.39 11.51
CA VAL A 65 -4.68 6.71 10.92
C VAL A 65 -5.20 5.51 10.15
N PHE A 66 -6.28 4.92 10.65
CA PHE A 66 -7.00 3.82 10.04
C PHE A 66 -8.20 4.35 9.25
N ASN A 67 -8.24 4.07 7.95
CA ASN A 67 -9.37 4.44 7.09
C ASN A 67 -10.40 3.30 7.09
N HIS A 68 -11.39 3.38 7.98
CA HIS A 68 -12.40 2.33 8.16
C HIS A 68 -13.24 2.15 6.90
N LEU A 69 -13.66 3.26 6.26
CA LEU A 69 -14.45 3.26 5.04
C LEU A 69 -13.85 2.39 3.93
N VAL A 70 -12.55 2.52 3.68
CA VAL A 70 -11.87 1.73 2.64
C VAL A 70 -11.81 0.25 3.02
N HIS A 71 -11.70 -0.06 4.31
CA HIS A 71 -11.63 -1.44 4.78
C HIS A 71 -13.01 -2.11 4.75
N GLU A 72 -14.07 -1.50 5.26
CA GLU A 72 -15.42 -2.09 5.26
C GLU A 72 -15.95 -2.29 3.84
N LYS A 73 -15.64 -1.39 2.90
CA LYS A 73 -15.99 -1.57 1.48
C LYS A 73 -15.28 -2.77 0.83
N LYS A 74 -14.24 -3.32 1.47
CA LYS A 74 -13.44 -4.44 0.95
C LYS A 74 -13.55 -5.72 1.76
N VAL A 75 -13.87 -5.62 3.05
CA VAL A 75 -13.97 -6.72 4.00
C VAL A 75 -15.42 -6.81 4.45
N GLU A 76 -16.14 -7.80 3.94
CA GLU A 76 -17.59 -7.94 4.15
C GLU A 76 -17.97 -8.27 5.61
N ASN A 77 -17.19 -9.11 6.28
CA ASN A 77 -17.50 -9.55 7.64
C ASN A 77 -16.72 -8.73 8.68
N CYS A 78 -17.44 -7.91 9.46
CA CYS A 78 -16.91 -7.11 10.57
C CYS A 78 -16.10 -7.95 11.57
N GLU A 79 -16.54 -9.18 11.84
CA GLU A 79 -15.89 -10.09 12.79
C GLU A 79 -14.53 -10.63 12.31
N SER A 80 -14.16 -10.37 11.04
CA SER A 80 -12.79 -10.62 10.56
C SER A 80 -11.77 -9.74 11.29
N CYS A 81 -12.20 -8.56 11.73
CA CYS A 81 -11.40 -7.60 12.51
C CYS A 81 -11.88 -7.55 13.96
N HIS A 82 -13.18 -7.32 14.18
CA HIS A 82 -13.85 -7.36 15.48
C HIS A 82 -14.07 -8.80 15.94
N HIS A 83 -12.96 -9.52 16.15
CA HIS A 83 -12.96 -10.98 16.27
C HIS A 83 -13.65 -11.53 17.54
N THR A 84 -14.07 -10.66 18.47
CA THR A 84 -14.89 -11.05 19.63
C THR A 84 -16.39 -10.99 19.33
N GLY A 85 -16.79 -10.38 18.22
CA GLY A 85 -18.17 -10.03 17.91
C GLY A 85 -18.53 -8.60 18.32
N ASP A 86 -17.79 -8.01 19.27
CA ASP A 86 -18.03 -6.65 19.75
C ASP A 86 -17.36 -5.61 18.86
N THR A 87 -18.13 -4.65 18.38
CA THR A 87 -17.65 -3.52 17.57
C THR A 87 -17.06 -2.41 18.43
N VAL A 88 -16.06 -2.76 19.23
CA VAL A 88 -15.32 -1.83 20.12
C VAL A 88 -13.88 -1.63 19.64
N ALA A 89 -13.24 -0.56 20.10
CA ALA A 89 -11.83 -0.32 19.78
C ALA A 89 -10.93 -1.44 20.32
N CYS A 90 -9.94 -1.85 19.53
CA CYS A 90 -9.01 -2.92 19.90
C CYS A 90 -8.29 -2.65 21.23
N THR A 91 -7.99 -1.37 21.50
CA THR A 91 -7.28 -0.88 22.69
C THR A 91 -8.07 -1.05 23.99
N THR A 92 -9.38 -1.32 23.92
CA THR A 92 -10.19 -1.68 25.09
C THR A 92 -9.73 -3.00 25.74
N CYS A 93 -9.07 -3.88 24.98
CA CYS A 93 -8.52 -5.16 25.45
C CYS A 93 -7.00 -5.27 25.21
N HIS A 94 -6.51 -4.70 24.11
CA HIS A 94 -5.11 -4.76 23.69
C HIS A 94 -4.39 -3.44 23.97
N THR A 95 -4.03 -3.19 25.23
CA THR A 95 -3.19 -2.05 25.63
C THR A 95 -1.72 -2.28 25.30
N VAL A 96 -0.88 -1.25 25.41
CA VAL A 96 0.58 -1.34 25.16
C VAL A 96 1.23 -2.46 25.99
N GLU A 97 0.96 -2.51 27.30
CA GLU A 97 1.45 -3.54 28.21
C GLU A 97 0.65 -4.85 28.17
N GLY A 98 -0.56 -4.83 27.60
CA GLY A 98 -1.51 -5.94 27.60
C GLY A 98 -2.21 -6.10 28.96
N LYS A 99 -3.46 -6.57 28.92
CA LYS A 99 -4.27 -6.81 30.11
C LYS A 99 -5.15 -8.06 29.98
N ALA A 100 -5.82 -8.44 31.07
CA ALA A 100 -6.53 -9.71 31.18
C ALA A 100 -7.60 -9.90 30.10
N GLU A 101 -8.37 -8.86 29.78
CA GLU A 101 -9.45 -8.87 28.79
C GLU A 101 -8.93 -9.20 27.38
N GLY A 102 -7.69 -8.80 27.06
CA GLY A 102 -7.00 -9.16 25.83
C GLY A 102 -6.19 -10.45 25.91
N ASN A 103 -6.32 -11.25 26.98
CA ASN A 103 -5.44 -12.38 27.30
C ASN A 103 -3.94 -12.00 27.30
N PHE A 104 -3.63 -10.80 27.77
CA PHE A 104 -2.28 -10.21 27.77
C PHE A 104 -1.63 -10.10 26.39
N ILE A 105 -2.42 -10.19 25.31
CA ILE A 105 -1.96 -9.85 23.98
C ILE A 105 -1.84 -8.32 23.91
N THR A 106 -0.61 -7.84 23.76
CA THR A 106 -0.29 -6.42 23.67
C THR A 106 -0.84 -5.79 22.38
N LEU A 107 -0.95 -4.46 22.37
CA LEU A 107 -1.31 -3.68 21.19
C LEU A 107 -0.39 -3.99 20.00
N GLU A 108 0.92 -4.06 20.24
CA GLU A 108 1.91 -4.40 19.20
C GLU A 108 1.59 -5.75 18.56
N ARG A 109 1.32 -6.77 19.39
CA ARG A 109 1.01 -8.11 18.91
C ARG A 109 -0.32 -8.14 18.15
N ALA A 110 -1.35 -7.47 18.66
CA ALA A 110 -2.66 -7.38 18.00
C ALA A 110 -2.56 -6.72 16.61
N MET A 111 -1.77 -5.66 16.47
CA MET A 111 -1.63 -4.92 15.21
C MET A 111 -0.65 -5.52 14.20
N HIS A 112 0.38 -6.24 14.67
CA HIS A 112 1.50 -6.66 13.81
C HIS A 112 1.79 -8.15 13.72
N ALA A 113 1.09 -9.02 14.47
CA ALA A 113 1.33 -10.46 14.43
C ALA A 113 1.24 -11.00 12.98
N PRO A 114 2.34 -11.44 12.34
CA PRO A 114 2.30 -11.83 10.93
C PRO A 114 1.69 -13.22 10.73
N LYS A 115 1.83 -14.06 11.75
CA LYS A 115 1.34 -15.44 11.79
C LYS A 115 0.55 -15.62 13.07
N ILE A 116 -0.74 -15.86 12.91
CA ILE A 116 -1.70 -16.11 13.98
C ILE A 116 -2.16 -17.56 13.82
N ALA A 117 -2.09 -18.33 14.90
CA ALA A 117 -2.52 -19.72 14.88
C ALA A 117 -4.03 -19.78 14.63
N LYS A 118 -4.46 -20.70 13.76
CA LYS A 118 -5.88 -20.95 13.51
C LYS A 118 -6.53 -21.41 14.81
N ARG A 119 -7.59 -20.73 15.23
CA ARG A 119 -8.37 -21.15 16.40
C ARG A 119 -9.18 -22.40 16.05
N ALA A 120 -9.27 -23.34 16.99
CA ALA A 120 -10.09 -24.54 16.84
C ALA A 120 -11.60 -24.22 16.89
N LYS A 121 -11.98 -23.17 17.62
CA LYS A 121 -13.36 -22.66 17.76
C LYS A 121 -13.37 -21.13 17.67
N GLY A 122 -14.41 -20.57 17.08
CA GLY A 122 -14.59 -19.12 16.90
C GLY A 122 -13.69 -18.48 15.83
N ASN A 123 -13.76 -17.15 15.75
CA ASN A 123 -13.02 -16.37 14.76
C ASN A 123 -11.52 -16.40 15.03
N THR A 124 -10.73 -16.73 14.01
CA THR A 124 -9.26 -16.57 14.07
C THR A 124 -8.95 -15.09 13.85
N PRO A 125 -8.33 -14.38 14.81
CA PRO A 125 -8.04 -12.97 14.67
C PRO A 125 -7.13 -12.67 13.49
N GLN A 126 -7.26 -11.46 12.96
CA GLN A 126 -6.31 -10.88 12.01
C GLN A 126 -5.67 -9.63 12.60
N SER A 127 -4.38 -9.48 12.39
CA SER A 127 -3.66 -8.22 12.53
C SER A 127 -3.60 -7.48 11.19
N CYS A 128 -3.31 -6.18 11.21
CA CYS A 128 -3.07 -5.37 10.01
C CYS A 128 -2.05 -6.06 9.09
N VAL A 129 -0.92 -6.49 9.68
CA VAL A 129 0.17 -7.15 8.93
C VAL A 129 -0.26 -8.51 8.38
N SER A 130 -0.94 -9.33 9.17
CA SER A 130 -1.33 -10.68 8.72
C SER A 130 -2.34 -10.63 7.56
N CYS A 131 -3.32 -9.73 7.61
CA CYS A 131 -4.29 -9.59 6.54
C CYS A 131 -3.62 -9.06 5.27
N HIS A 132 -2.78 -8.02 5.40
CA HIS A 132 -2.03 -7.48 4.26
C HIS A 132 -1.08 -8.54 3.64
N GLU A 133 -0.42 -9.36 4.44
CA GLU A 133 0.41 -10.47 3.95
C GLU A 133 -0.41 -11.55 3.23
N GLN A 134 -1.66 -11.78 3.64
CA GLN A 134 -2.57 -12.68 2.91
C GLN A 134 -2.95 -12.12 1.54
N GLN A 135 -3.15 -10.80 1.42
CA GLN A 135 -3.44 -10.14 0.14
C GLN A 135 -2.32 -10.36 -0.88
N LEU A 136 -1.06 -10.48 -0.43
CA LEU A 136 0.08 -10.73 -1.32
C LEU A 136 0.01 -12.09 -2.06
N LYS A 137 -0.88 -12.99 -1.63
CA LYS A 137 -1.13 -14.29 -2.27
C LYS A 137 -2.10 -14.20 -3.46
N ARG A 138 -2.77 -13.05 -3.66
CA ARG A 138 -3.58 -12.78 -4.85
C ARG A 138 -2.71 -12.91 -6.10
N ARG A 139 -3.29 -13.41 -7.20
CA ARG A 139 -2.54 -13.80 -8.41
C ARG A 139 -1.71 -12.65 -8.99
N GLU A 140 -2.26 -11.45 -8.97
CA GLU A 140 -1.68 -10.20 -9.45
C GLU A 140 -0.54 -9.67 -8.56
N CYS A 141 -0.48 -10.10 -7.29
CA CYS A 141 0.56 -9.72 -6.33
C CYS A 141 1.65 -10.81 -6.21
N ALA A 142 1.23 -12.07 -6.22
CA ALA A 142 2.05 -13.22 -5.84
C ALA A 142 3.31 -13.36 -6.71
N GLY A 143 3.27 -12.95 -7.97
CA GLY A 143 4.43 -13.01 -8.86
C GLY A 143 5.64 -12.27 -8.33
N CYS A 144 5.46 -11.00 -7.96
CA CYS A 144 6.52 -10.19 -7.36
C CYS A 144 6.78 -10.61 -5.91
N HIS A 145 5.72 -10.82 -5.13
CA HIS A 145 5.86 -11.01 -3.68
C HIS A 145 6.43 -12.38 -3.26
N VAL A 146 6.52 -13.38 -4.15
CA VAL A 146 7.32 -14.59 -3.87
C VAL A 146 8.81 -14.40 -4.12
N LEU A 147 9.20 -13.36 -4.87
CA LEU A 147 10.59 -13.05 -5.21
C LEU A 147 11.20 -12.03 -4.26
N VAL A 148 10.37 -11.17 -3.68
CA VAL A 148 10.81 -10.11 -2.77
C VAL A 148 10.75 -10.58 -1.33
N LYS A 149 11.83 -10.35 -0.59
CA LYS A 149 11.78 -10.35 0.88
C LYS A 149 11.34 -8.96 1.36
N PRO A 150 10.20 -8.83 2.05
CA PRO A 150 9.75 -7.53 2.54
C PRO A 150 10.78 -6.93 3.49
N VAL A 151 11.25 -5.71 3.17
CA VAL A 151 12.11 -4.94 4.07
C VAL A 151 11.19 -4.11 4.97
N ARG A 152 11.10 -4.49 6.25
CA ARG A 152 10.32 -3.76 7.27
C ARG A 152 11.17 -2.64 7.88
N ASN A 153 11.49 -1.64 7.07
CA ASN A 153 12.25 -0.46 7.48
C ASN A 153 11.34 0.71 7.89
N ASP A 154 11.93 1.84 8.27
CA ASP A 154 11.21 3.05 8.70
C ASP A 154 10.15 3.51 7.67
N ALA A 155 10.46 3.40 6.37
CA ALA A 155 9.51 3.75 5.32
C ALA A 155 8.28 2.81 5.29
N TRP A 156 8.46 1.52 5.59
CA TRP A 156 7.35 0.58 5.75
C TRP A 156 6.52 0.91 6.99
N CYS A 157 7.16 1.23 8.12
CA CYS A 157 6.48 1.64 9.35
C CYS A 157 5.63 2.90 9.13
N ALA A 158 6.19 3.89 8.43
CA ALA A 158 5.56 5.18 8.16
C ALA A 158 4.33 5.10 7.21
N VAL A 159 4.08 3.97 6.54
CA VAL A 159 2.85 3.78 5.76
C VAL A 159 1.61 3.82 6.65
N CYS A 160 1.74 3.25 7.86
CA CYS A 160 0.68 3.21 8.88
C CYS A 160 0.92 4.25 9.98
N HIS A 161 2.15 4.34 10.50
CA HIS A 161 2.52 5.27 11.58
C HIS A 161 2.70 6.69 11.04
N THR A 162 1.58 7.28 10.67
CA THR A 162 1.46 8.63 10.14
C THR A 162 0.18 9.25 10.66
N VAL A 163 0.30 10.50 11.07
CA VAL A 163 -0.79 11.35 11.54
C VAL A 163 -0.48 12.77 11.08
N ALA A 164 -1.52 13.56 10.95
CA ALA A 164 -1.47 14.95 10.57
C ALA A 164 -0.40 15.72 11.37
N PRO A 165 0.43 16.54 10.70
CA PRO A 165 1.42 17.38 11.39
C PRO A 165 0.79 18.38 12.38
N SER A 166 -0.50 18.66 12.23
CA SER A 166 -1.31 19.51 13.12
C SER A 166 -1.53 18.90 14.51
N MET A 167 -1.35 17.58 14.68
CA MET A 167 -1.57 16.91 15.96
C MET A 167 -0.67 17.49 17.06
N THR A 168 -1.27 17.98 18.13
CA THR A 168 -0.55 18.59 19.24
C THR A 168 -0.03 17.54 20.22
N LYS A 169 0.87 17.95 21.13
CA LYS A 169 1.34 17.07 22.20
C LYS A 169 0.22 16.75 23.18
N GLU A 170 -0.66 17.71 23.42
CA GLU A 170 -1.82 17.57 24.29
C GLU A 170 -2.78 16.53 23.73
N GLN A 171 -3.06 16.59 22.42
CA GLN A 171 -3.89 15.59 21.73
C GLN A 171 -3.23 14.19 21.75
N MET A 172 -1.90 14.11 21.62
CA MET A 172 -1.18 12.85 21.80
C MET A 172 -1.37 12.28 23.20
N GLN A 173 -1.26 13.12 24.24
CA GLN A 173 -1.45 12.68 25.64
C GLN A 173 -2.89 12.24 25.90
N GLN A 174 -3.88 13.02 25.44
CA GLN A 174 -5.30 12.66 25.54
C GLN A 174 -5.60 11.35 24.80
N GLY A 175 -5.02 11.15 23.62
CA GLY A 175 -5.17 9.92 22.85
C GLY A 175 -4.55 8.70 23.54
N ILE A 176 -3.37 8.84 24.17
CA ILE A 176 -2.76 7.78 25.00
C ILE A 176 -3.64 7.44 26.20
N ALA A 177 -4.21 8.45 26.85
CA ALA A 177 -5.10 8.27 28.00
C ALA A 177 -6.47 7.68 27.62
N GLY A 178 -6.85 7.74 26.34
CA GLY A 178 -8.18 7.34 25.86
C GLY A 178 -9.25 8.42 26.03
N ASP A 179 -8.85 9.66 26.33
CA ASP A 179 -9.73 10.79 26.66
C ASP A 179 -9.90 11.80 25.51
N LEU A 180 -9.25 11.57 24.36
CA LEU A 180 -9.40 12.47 23.20
C LEU A 180 -10.85 12.42 22.68
N PRO A 181 -11.54 13.57 22.53
CA PRO A 181 -12.89 13.60 21.99
C PRO A 181 -12.97 12.97 20.60
N ALA A 182 -14.05 12.23 20.33
CA ALA A 182 -14.24 11.51 19.06
C ALA A 182 -14.17 12.45 17.84
N GLU A 183 -14.80 13.62 17.93
CA GLU A 183 -14.78 14.63 16.85
C GLU A 183 -13.34 15.07 16.51
N GLN A 184 -12.50 15.34 17.51
CA GLN A 184 -11.09 15.69 17.27
C GLN A 184 -10.27 14.52 16.70
N ASN A 185 -10.59 13.29 17.11
CA ASN A 185 -9.97 12.10 16.53
C ASN A 185 -10.30 11.98 15.03
N GLU A 186 -11.57 12.17 14.67
CA GLU A 186 -12.05 12.13 13.29
C GLU A 186 -11.47 13.26 12.43
N GLU A 187 -11.35 14.47 12.98
CA GLU A 187 -10.71 15.60 12.29
C GLU A 187 -9.24 15.32 11.95
N LEU A 188 -8.45 14.84 12.92
CA LEU A 188 -7.05 14.46 12.71
C LEU A 188 -6.92 13.33 11.67
N ALA A 189 -7.83 12.36 11.73
CA ALA A 189 -7.87 11.26 10.77
C ALA A 189 -8.22 11.75 9.35
N ALA A 190 -9.23 12.62 9.23
CA ALA A 190 -9.67 13.21 7.97
C ALA A 190 -8.56 14.04 7.32
N GLU A 191 -7.91 14.93 8.07
CA GLU A 191 -6.76 15.70 7.58
C GLU A 191 -5.66 14.77 7.04
N THR A 192 -5.32 13.73 7.79
CA THR A 192 -4.27 12.77 7.40
C THR A 192 -4.63 12.02 6.12
N VAL A 193 -5.88 11.56 5.99
CA VAL A 193 -6.36 10.82 4.82
C VAL A 193 -6.38 11.73 3.59
N LEU A 194 -6.90 12.95 3.71
CA LEU A 194 -7.02 13.91 2.61
C LEU A 194 -5.65 14.43 2.13
N ALA A 195 -4.66 14.48 3.02
CA ALA A 195 -3.30 14.86 2.67
C ALA A 195 -2.53 13.75 1.93
N LYS A 196 -2.96 12.49 2.02
CA LYS A 196 -2.23 11.35 1.47
C LYS A 196 -2.34 11.30 -0.05
N LYS A 197 -1.20 11.30 -0.75
CA LYS A 197 -1.11 11.17 -2.20
C LYS A 197 -0.35 9.89 -2.59
N PRO A 198 -0.89 9.03 -3.47
CA PRO A 198 -0.14 7.92 -4.03
C PRO A 198 1.10 8.41 -4.77
N VAL A 199 2.18 7.62 -4.71
CA VAL A 199 3.40 7.89 -5.47
C VAL A 199 3.21 7.39 -6.90
N PRO A 200 3.40 8.24 -7.93
CA PRO A 200 3.35 7.78 -9.30
C PRO A 200 4.53 6.85 -9.59
N TYR A 201 4.26 5.68 -10.15
CA TYR A 201 5.31 4.75 -10.56
C TYR A 201 6.11 5.29 -11.74
N LEU A 202 7.38 4.89 -11.82
CA LEU A 202 8.23 5.14 -12.96
C LEU A 202 7.57 4.53 -14.21
N SER A 203 7.42 5.33 -15.26
CA SER A 203 6.81 4.87 -16.50
C SER A 203 7.63 3.74 -17.12
N PRO A 204 7.01 2.62 -17.55
CA PRO A 204 7.72 1.54 -18.26
C PRO A 204 8.36 1.99 -19.58
N MET A 205 7.98 3.15 -20.11
CA MET A 205 8.64 3.77 -21.27
C MET A 205 10.07 4.20 -20.95
N MET A 206 10.38 4.51 -19.69
CA MET A 206 11.72 4.86 -19.22
C MET A 206 12.61 3.62 -19.03
N ALA A 207 12.05 2.41 -19.16
CA ALA A 207 12.80 1.16 -19.12
C ALA A 207 12.94 0.54 -20.53
N PRO A 208 13.92 -0.36 -20.75
CA PRO A 208 14.13 -1.01 -22.04
C PRO A 208 12.88 -1.70 -22.57
N TYR A 209 12.67 -1.62 -23.89
CA TYR A 209 11.56 -2.31 -24.55
C TYR A 209 11.73 -3.84 -24.46
N LYS A 210 12.90 -4.32 -24.90
CA LYS A 210 13.37 -5.70 -24.78
C LYS A 210 14.78 -5.70 -24.20
N VAL A 211 15.16 -6.80 -23.56
CA VAL A 211 16.52 -7.05 -23.08
C VAL A 211 16.99 -8.37 -23.67
N VAL A 212 18.13 -8.37 -24.34
CA VAL A 212 18.77 -9.60 -24.81
C VAL A 212 19.63 -10.14 -23.66
N ILE A 213 19.23 -11.28 -23.10
CA ILE A 213 19.95 -11.93 -22.00
C ILE A 213 20.84 -13.02 -22.60
N ASP A 214 22.11 -12.67 -22.81
CA ASP A 214 23.11 -13.48 -23.54
C ASP A 214 24.31 -13.92 -22.70
N ALA A 215 24.43 -13.45 -21.46
CA ALA A 215 25.58 -13.68 -20.58
C ALA A 215 25.96 -15.16 -20.37
N LEU A 216 25.06 -16.09 -20.67
CA LEU A 216 25.25 -17.55 -20.55
C LEU A 216 24.95 -18.30 -21.86
N ALA A 217 24.83 -17.59 -23.00
CA ALA A 217 24.46 -18.18 -24.28
C ALA A 217 25.53 -19.19 -24.75
N LYS A 218 25.18 -20.47 -24.65
CA LYS A 218 26.05 -21.60 -25.05
C LYS A 218 25.22 -22.64 -25.80
N LYS A 219 24.47 -23.46 -25.08
CA LYS A 219 23.57 -24.52 -25.60
C LYS A 219 22.30 -23.96 -26.26
N TYR A 220 21.86 -22.80 -25.80
CA TYR A 220 20.69 -22.09 -26.30
C TYR A 220 21.11 -20.70 -26.77
N GLU A 221 20.33 -20.14 -27.68
CA GLU A 221 20.41 -18.73 -28.08
C GLU A 221 20.11 -17.80 -26.89
N PRO A 222 20.49 -16.51 -26.97
CA PRO A 222 20.07 -15.51 -25.99
C PRO A 222 18.55 -15.48 -25.79
N SER A 223 18.13 -15.25 -24.55
CA SER A 223 16.72 -15.01 -24.25
C SER A 223 16.36 -13.57 -24.60
N VAL A 224 15.46 -13.38 -25.57
CA VAL A 224 14.93 -12.06 -25.92
C VAL A 224 13.77 -11.71 -24.99
N PHE A 225 14.10 -11.19 -23.81
CA PHE A 225 13.13 -10.88 -22.76
C PHE A 225 12.31 -9.65 -23.12
N THR A 226 10.98 -9.78 -23.14
CA THR A 226 10.04 -8.69 -23.42
C THR A 226 9.85 -7.79 -22.20
N HIS A 227 10.91 -7.09 -21.79
CA HIS A 227 11.00 -6.32 -20.54
C HIS A 227 9.79 -5.41 -20.31
N ARG A 228 9.57 -4.41 -21.18
CA ARG A 228 8.47 -3.44 -21.03
C ARG A 228 7.09 -4.10 -21.00
N ARG A 229 6.89 -5.17 -21.78
CA ARG A 229 5.62 -5.92 -21.79
C ARG A 229 5.31 -6.53 -20.41
N HIS A 230 6.31 -7.10 -19.74
CA HIS A 230 6.12 -7.67 -18.40
C HIS A 230 5.78 -6.58 -17.39
N VAL A 231 6.55 -5.49 -17.37
CA VAL A 231 6.32 -4.38 -16.44
C VAL A 231 4.93 -3.76 -16.66
N ASN A 232 4.56 -3.46 -17.92
CA ASN A 232 3.22 -2.96 -18.26
C ASN A 232 2.11 -3.88 -17.76
N SER A 233 2.21 -5.19 -18.04
CA SER A 233 1.17 -6.14 -17.64
C SER A 233 1.05 -6.27 -16.11
N LEU A 234 2.14 -6.10 -15.36
CA LEU A 234 2.13 -6.16 -13.90
C LEU A 234 1.48 -4.90 -13.33
N MET A 235 1.91 -3.72 -13.81
CA MET A 235 1.38 -2.42 -13.38
C MET A 235 -0.12 -2.29 -13.64
N GLU A 236 -0.58 -2.70 -14.83
CA GLU A 236 -2.00 -2.63 -15.19
C GLU A 236 -2.90 -3.41 -14.22
N ARG A 237 -2.43 -4.54 -13.70
CA ARG A 237 -3.21 -5.41 -12.80
C ARG A 237 -3.37 -4.86 -11.38
N ILE A 238 -2.54 -3.90 -10.99
CA ILE A 238 -2.52 -3.31 -9.65
C ILE A 238 -2.84 -1.81 -9.65
N LYS A 239 -3.18 -1.24 -10.82
CA LYS A 239 -3.28 0.21 -11.00
C LYS A 239 -4.27 0.88 -10.04
N ASP A 240 -5.35 0.18 -9.68
CA ASP A 240 -6.41 0.66 -8.79
C ASP A 240 -6.35 0.03 -7.38
N ASP A 241 -5.31 -0.75 -7.07
CA ASP A 241 -5.19 -1.43 -5.78
C ASP A 241 -4.61 -0.47 -4.71
N LYS A 242 -5.49 -0.01 -3.81
CA LYS A 242 -5.15 0.97 -2.75
C LYS A 242 -4.07 0.46 -1.78
N LEU A 243 -4.00 -0.85 -1.52
CA LEU A 243 -2.99 -1.41 -0.63
C LEU A 243 -1.62 -1.38 -1.32
N ALA A 244 -1.56 -1.76 -2.60
CA ALA A 244 -0.34 -1.64 -3.41
C ALA A 244 0.12 -0.18 -3.52
N GLN A 245 -0.80 0.74 -3.82
CA GLN A 245 -0.49 2.19 -3.89
C GLN A 245 0.05 2.75 -2.57
N ALA A 246 -0.44 2.26 -1.42
CA ALA A 246 0.03 2.72 -0.11
C ALA A 246 1.44 2.20 0.23
N PHE A 247 1.77 0.95 -0.07
CA PHE A 247 3.04 0.31 0.30
C PHE A 247 4.14 0.43 -0.75
N HIS A 248 3.80 0.72 -2.01
CA HIS A 248 4.79 0.99 -3.05
C HIS A 248 5.17 2.48 -3.03
N THR A 249 6.03 2.84 -2.07
CA THR A 249 6.28 4.23 -1.65
C THR A 249 7.32 5.01 -2.47
N LYS A 250 7.90 4.41 -3.53
CA LYS A 250 8.86 5.07 -4.41
C LYS A 250 8.50 4.81 -5.88
N PRO A 251 8.82 5.74 -6.81
CA PRO A 251 8.51 5.55 -8.23
C PRO A 251 9.07 4.25 -8.79
N GLU A 252 10.27 3.85 -8.39
CA GLU A 252 10.98 2.66 -8.88
C GLU A 252 10.76 1.41 -8.00
N THR A 253 9.87 1.44 -6.99
CA THR A 253 9.69 0.30 -6.07
C THR A 253 9.42 -1.01 -6.82
N LEU A 254 8.61 -0.97 -7.88
CA LEU A 254 8.29 -2.16 -8.67
C LEU A 254 9.50 -2.76 -9.39
N CYS A 255 10.51 -1.95 -9.73
CA CYS A 255 11.74 -2.41 -10.37
C CYS A 255 12.52 -3.36 -9.44
N SER A 256 12.44 -3.13 -8.12
CA SER A 256 13.12 -3.96 -7.12
C SER A 256 12.61 -5.39 -7.00
N ALA A 257 11.45 -5.70 -7.59
CA ALA A 257 10.96 -7.08 -7.67
C ALA A 257 11.89 -8.00 -8.48
N CYS A 258 12.59 -7.43 -9.46
CA CYS A 258 13.58 -8.12 -10.29
C CYS A 258 15.01 -7.62 -10.01
N HIS A 259 15.16 -6.32 -9.80
CA HIS A 259 16.43 -5.65 -9.52
C HIS A 259 16.60 -5.43 -8.02
N HIS A 260 16.71 -6.53 -7.28
CA HIS A 260 16.77 -6.51 -5.82
C HIS A 260 18.18 -6.22 -5.29
N ASN A 261 18.27 -5.91 -3.99
CA ASN A 261 19.52 -5.76 -3.24
C ASN A 261 20.49 -4.72 -3.83
N SER A 262 19.97 -3.73 -4.56
CA SER A 262 20.66 -2.52 -4.99
C SER A 262 19.79 -1.30 -4.69
N PRO A 263 20.34 -0.08 -4.68
CA PRO A 263 19.53 1.13 -4.66
C PRO A 263 18.49 1.14 -5.78
N LEU A 264 17.33 1.72 -5.51
CA LEU A 264 16.29 1.95 -6.51
C LEU A 264 16.82 2.87 -7.61
N SER A 265 16.65 2.47 -8.87
CA SER A 265 17.19 3.20 -10.02
C SER A 265 16.51 2.78 -11.32
N ALA A 266 16.45 3.70 -12.29
CA ALA A 266 16.07 3.41 -13.68
C ALA A 266 17.15 2.62 -14.44
N THR A 267 18.39 2.60 -13.94
CA THR A 267 19.53 1.89 -14.53
C THR A 267 20.18 0.96 -13.50
N PRO A 268 19.48 -0.10 -13.06
CA PRO A 268 20.00 -1.04 -12.07
C PRO A 268 21.19 -1.86 -12.60
N PRO A 269 22.04 -2.42 -11.72
CA PRO A 269 23.13 -3.28 -12.12
C PRO A 269 22.64 -4.55 -12.83
N LYS A 270 23.51 -5.14 -13.66
CA LYS A 270 23.26 -6.45 -14.27
C LYS A 270 23.25 -7.53 -13.18
N CYS A 271 22.47 -8.59 -13.38
CA CYS A 271 22.45 -9.75 -12.48
C CYS A 271 23.85 -10.35 -12.28
N SER A 272 24.65 -10.38 -13.35
CA SER A 272 26.01 -10.91 -13.35
C SER A 272 27.01 -10.09 -12.52
N SER A 273 26.66 -8.87 -12.09
CA SER A 273 27.49 -8.09 -11.17
C SER A 273 27.55 -8.70 -9.77
N CYS A 274 26.55 -9.53 -9.39
CA CYS A 274 26.51 -10.20 -8.10
C CYS A 274 26.40 -11.73 -8.21
N HIS A 275 25.70 -12.24 -9.23
CA HIS A 275 25.53 -13.67 -9.46
C HIS A 275 26.60 -14.20 -10.42
N THR A 276 27.53 -14.98 -9.90
CA THR A 276 28.64 -15.60 -10.65
C THR A 276 28.17 -16.80 -11.47
N THR A 277 28.97 -17.22 -12.47
CA THR A 277 28.66 -18.40 -13.31
C THR A 277 28.84 -19.72 -12.55
N SER A 278 29.81 -19.77 -11.63
CA SER A 278 30.06 -20.83 -10.65
C SER A 278 29.48 -20.49 -9.28
N ILE A 279 29.45 -21.47 -8.37
CA ILE A 279 29.14 -21.23 -6.95
C ILE A 279 30.24 -20.34 -6.37
N ASP A 280 29.84 -19.31 -5.62
CA ASP A 280 30.74 -18.46 -4.85
C ASP A 280 30.79 -18.99 -3.40
N PRO A 281 31.92 -19.58 -2.94
CA PRO A 281 32.05 -20.08 -1.58
C PRO A 281 31.87 -19.00 -0.49
N LYS A 282 32.10 -17.72 -0.82
CA LYS A 282 31.89 -16.61 0.12
C LYS A 282 30.41 -16.23 0.26
N ASN A 283 29.57 -16.62 -0.70
CA ASN A 283 28.14 -16.33 -0.72
C ASN A 283 27.36 -17.59 -1.14
N PRO A 284 27.40 -18.67 -0.35
CA PRO A 284 26.86 -19.98 -0.76
C PRO A 284 25.35 -19.98 -1.01
N ASP A 285 24.61 -19.11 -0.33
CA ASP A 285 23.15 -18.95 -0.52
C ASP A 285 22.78 -18.15 -1.78
N ARG A 286 23.76 -17.49 -2.41
CA ARG A 286 23.52 -16.73 -3.64
C ARG A 286 23.52 -17.70 -4.82
N PRO A 287 22.41 -17.84 -5.55
CA PRO A 287 22.36 -18.75 -6.69
C PRO A 287 23.33 -18.28 -7.78
N ARG A 288 23.99 -19.23 -8.46
CA ARG A 288 24.73 -18.94 -9.70
C ARG A 288 23.81 -18.29 -10.74
N LEU A 289 24.36 -17.53 -11.68
CA LEU A 289 23.64 -16.72 -12.66
C LEU A 289 22.53 -17.49 -13.41
N LYS A 290 22.81 -18.73 -13.82
CA LYS A 290 21.80 -19.59 -14.48
C LYS A 290 20.60 -19.86 -13.57
N ALA A 291 20.87 -20.19 -12.31
CA ALA A 291 19.83 -20.47 -11.33
C ALA A 291 19.09 -19.18 -10.94
N ALA A 292 19.78 -18.05 -10.83
CA ALA A 292 19.17 -16.75 -10.56
C ALA A 292 18.09 -16.41 -11.61
N TYR A 293 18.42 -16.50 -12.91
CA TYR A 293 17.44 -16.30 -13.98
C TYR A 293 16.27 -17.29 -13.91
N HIS A 294 16.54 -18.59 -13.77
CA HIS A 294 15.49 -19.60 -13.74
C HIS A 294 14.56 -19.43 -12.52
N LEU A 295 15.12 -19.27 -11.32
CA LEU A 295 14.34 -19.11 -10.09
C LEU A 295 13.47 -17.86 -10.15
N GLN A 296 13.99 -16.75 -10.67
CA GLN A 296 13.23 -15.50 -10.78
C GLN A 296 12.10 -15.60 -11.81
N CYS A 297 12.42 -15.99 -13.06
CA CYS A 297 11.43 -16.05 -14.13
C CYS A 297 10.36 -17.12 -13.85
N MET A 298 10.79 -18.33 -13.52
CA MET A 298 9.88 -19.47 -13.29
C MET A 298 9.12 -19.33 -11.96
N GLY A 299 9.73 -18.71 -10.95
CA GLY A 299 9.08 -18.45 -9.66
C GLY A 299 7.87 -17.53 -9.81
N CYS A 300 8.04 -16.39 -10.49
CA CYS A 300 6.94 -15.48 -10.79
C CYS A 300 5.87 -16.15 -11.65
N HIS A 301 6.25 -16.84 -12.74
CA HIS A 301 5.29 -17.53 -13.60
C HIS A 301 4.46 -18.57 -12.83
N LYS A 302 5.09 -19.35 -11.96
CA LYS A 302 4.42 -20.34 -11.10
C LYS A 302 3.44 -19.65 -10.14
N ALA A 303 3.88 -18.61 -9.44
CA ALA A 303 3.07 -17.92 -8.44
C ALA A 303 1.85 -17.21 -9.04
N MET A 304 2.01 -16.60 -10.22
CA MET A 304 0.91 -15.95 -10.94
C MET A 304 0.08 -16.91 -11.81
N LYS A 305 0.38 -18.22 -11.79
CA LYS A 305 -0.29 -19.23 -12.62
C LYS A 305 -0.28 -18.84 -14.10
N VAL A 306 0.89 -18.47 -14.62
CA VAL A 306 1.08 -18.13 -16.04
C VAL A 306 0.95 -19.40 -16.88
N GLY A 307 0.06 -19.38 -17.88
CA GLY A 307 -0.24 -20.56 -18.70
C GLY A 307 0.90 -21.00 -19.63
N ARG A 308 1.68 -20.05 -20.15
CA ARG A 308 2.88 -20.29 -20.97
C ARG A 308 3.92 -19.17 -20.75
N PRO A 309 5.22 -19.48 -20.75
CA PRO A 309 5.82 -20.83 -20.85
C PRO A 309 5.64 -21.64 -19.56
N LYS A 310 5.55 -22.97 -19.70
CA LYS A 310 5.71 -23.89 -18.56
C LYS A 310 7.20 -23.98 -18.19
N ASN A 311 7.52 -24.32 -16.95
CA ASN A 311 8.91 -24.45 -16.50
C ASN A 311 9.69 -25.55 -17.24
N THR A 312 8.99 -26.51 -17.85
CA THR A 312 9.56 -27.59 -18.68
C THR A 312 9.73 -27.20 -20.14
N ASP A 313 9.22 -26.04 -20.57
CA ASP A 313 9.37 -25.54 -21.93
C ASP A 313 10.66 -24.72 -22.05
N CYS A 314 11.74 -25.41 -22.37
CA CYS A 314 13.07 -24.80 -22.49
C CYS A 314 13.17 -23.80 -23.64
N THR A 315 12.44 -24.02 -24.74
CA THR A 315 12.69 -23.32 -26.01
C THR A 315 11.90 -22.04 -26.20
N THR A 316 10.80 -21.85 -25.45
CA THR A 316 10.01 -20.61 -25.52
C THR A 316 10.77 -19.40 -24.96
N CYS A 317 11.59 -19.60 -23.92
CA CYS A 317 12.40 -18.51 -23.35
C CYS A 317 13.70 -18.29 -24.13
N HIS A 318 14.37 -19.38 -24.52
CA HIS A 318 15.65 -19.34 -25.23
C HIS A 318 15.70 -20.47 -26.25
N LYS A 319 15.80 -20.14 -27.54
CA LYS A 319 15.74 -21.12 -28.62
C LYS A 319 16.93 -22.06 -28.56
N GLN A 320 16.73 -23.32 -28.97
CA GLN A 320 17.84 -24.24 -29.11
C GLN A 320 18.78 -23.71 -30.21
N ARG A 321 20.07 -23.65 -29.90
CA ARG A 321 21.07 -23.25 -30.90
C ARG A 321 21.19 -24.38 -31.93
N ALA A 322 21.21 -24.05 -33.21
CA ALA A 322 21.48 -25.02 -34.26
C ALA A 322 22.83 -25.72 -34.01
N PRO A 323 22.96 -27.03 -34.29
CA PRO A 323 24.26 -27.68 -34.23
C PRO A 323 25.22 -26.92 -35.14
N GLN A 324 26.36 -26.48 -34.59
CA GLN A 324 27.44 -25.93 -35.40
C GLN A 324 27.84 -27.03 -36.39
N ARG A 325 27.79 -26.76 -37.70
CA ARG A 325 28.47 -27.62 -38.66
C ARG A 325 29.95 -27.59 -38.27
N ALA A 326 30.52 -28.77 -38.08
CA ALA A 326 31.97 -28.89 -37.95
C ALA A 326 32.52 -28.58 -39.35
N ASP A 327 33.18 -27.43 -39.47
CA ASP A 327 34.03 -27.10 -40.61
C ASP A 327 35.40 -27.78 -40.41
#